data_AF-A0A2G0Q1F6-F1
#
_entry.id   AF-A0A2G0Q1F6-F1
#
_cell.length_a   1.000
_cell.length_b   1.000
_cell.length_c   1.000
_cell.angle_alpha   90.00
_cell.angle_beta   90.00
_cell.angle_gamma   90.00
#
_symmetry.space_group_name_H-M   'P 1'
#
loop_
_entity.id
_entity.type
_entity.pdbx_description
1 polymer ?
#
loop_
_entity_poly.entity_id
_entity_poly.type
_entity_poly.pdbx_seq_one_letter_code
_entity_poly.pdbx_strand_id
1 'polypeptide(L)' 'MARTQTLREWAEQEFSEPVPSYQTLIRYAKNGMISPRPYKAGRCWRVELSARFVGFIEKPIIKKNDDPRLMRILEDGSPT' A
#
# COMPACT_ATOMS: atom_id res chain seq x y z
N MET A 1 -14.68 5.43 11.89
CA MET A 1 -14.67 4.67 10.61
C MET A 1 -14.15 5.59 9.53
N ALA A 2 -13.01 5.26 8.90
CA ALA A 2 -12.54 6.02 7.75
C ALA A 2 -13.55 5.85 6.59
N ARG A 3 -13.92 6.96 5.95
CA ARG A 3 -14.77 6.93 4.76
C ARG A 3 -13.96 6.38 3.59
N THR A 4 -14.50 5.40 2.87
CA THR A 4 -13.82 4.75 1.74
C THR A 4 -14.54 5.00 0.42
N GLN A 5 -13.76 5.16 -0.64
CA GLN A 5 -14.24 5.36 -2.01
C GLN A 5 -13.74 4.24 -2.93
N THR A 6 -14.15 4.25 -4.18
CA THR A 6 -13.64 3.29 -5.17
C THR A 6 -12.23 3.66 -5.63
N LEU A 7 -11.47 2.66 -6.07
CA LEU A 7 -10.10 2.87 -6.57
C LEU A 7 -10.02 3.82 -7.78
N ARG A 8 -11.07 3.90 -8.61
CA ARG A 8 -11.13 4.84 -9.74
C ARG A 8 -11.34 6.28 -9.27
N GLU A 9 -12.34 6.52 -8.43
CA GLU A 9 -12.61 7.86 -7.88
C GLU A 9 -11.41 8.39 -7.10
N TRP A 10 -10.72 7.52 -6.37
CA TRP A 10 -9.49 7.89 -5.66
C TRP A 10 -8.38 8.32 -6.64
N ALA A 11 -8.21 7.59 -7.76
CA ALA A 11 -7.17 7.90 -8.73
C ALA A 11 -7.40 9.21 -9.47
N GLU A 12 -8.66 9.57 -9.75
CA GLU A 12 -9.01 10.85 -10.37
C GLU A 12 -8.70 12.05 -9.44
N GLN A 13 -8.75 11.83 -8.12
CA GLN A 13 -8.40 12.84 -7.13
C GLN A 13 -6.89 12.88 -6.85
N GLU A 14 -6.21 11.74 -6.96
CA GLU A 14 -4.79 11.62 -6.63
C GLU A 14 -3.86 12.02 -7.79
N PHE A 15 -4.23 11.65 -9.01
CA PHE A 15 -3.44 11.93 -10.20
C PHE A 15 -4.08 13.05 -11.01
N SER A 16 -3.29 14.02 -11.44
CA SER A 16 -3.65 14.88 -12.57
C SER A 16 -3.57 14.10 -13.88
N GLU A 17 -4.30 14.52 -14.91
CA GLU A 17 -4.26 13.87 -16.22
C GLU A 17 -2.81 13.81 -16.76
N PRO A 18 -2.33 12.66 -17.27
CA PRO A 18 -3.07 11.41 -17.52
C PRO A 18 -3.26 10.53 -16.27
N VAL A 19 -4.51 10.12 -16.03
CA VAL A 19 -4.83 9.19 -14.92
C VAL A 19 -4.44 7.75 -15.33
N PRO A 20 -3.74 6.99 -14.47
CA PRO A 20 -3.39 5.60 -14.77
C PRO A 20 -4.62 4.72 -15.04
N SER A 21 -4.48 3.75 -15.96
CA SER A 21 -5.55 2.80 -16.26
C SER A 21 -5.98 1.98 -15.03
N TYR A 22 -7.22 1.50 -15.01
CA TYR A 22 -7.73 0.71 -13.89
C TYR A 22 -6.90 -0.57 -13.60
N GLN A 23 -6.34 -1.19 -14.65
CA GLN A 23 -5.45 -2.35 -14.48
C GLN A 23 -4.15 -1.97 -13.75
N THR A 24 -3.59 -0.80 -14.07
CA THR A 24 -2.43 -0.22 -13.39
C THR A 24 -2.74 0.09 -11.93
N LEU A 25 -3.90 0.69 -11.66
CA LEU A 25 -4.33 1.01 -10.29
C LEU A 25 -4.48 -0.26 -9.43
N ILE A 26 -5.03 -1.35 -10.00
CA ILE A 26 -5.08 -2.65 -9.32
C ILE A 26 -3.68 -3.16 -8.98
N ARG A 27 -2.71 -2.98 -9.89
CA ARG A 27 -1.30 -3.35 -9.64
C ARG A 27 -0.73 -2.54 -8.48
N TYR A 28 -1.01 -1.24 -8.41
CA TYR A 28 -0.58 -0.39 -7.29
C TYR A 28 -1.16 -0.85 -5.96
N ALA A 29 -2.47 -1.12 -5.92
CA ALA A 29 -3.15 -1.63 -4.73
C ALA A 29 -2.57 -2.97 -4.25
N LYS A 30 -2.38 -3.93 -5.18
CA LYS A 30 -1.81 -5.25 -4.88
C LYS A 30 -0.37 -5.20 -4.39
N ASN A 31 0.43 -4.30 -4.95
CA ASN A 31 1.85 -4.18 -4.64
C ASN A 31 2.13 -3.29 -3.43
N GLY A 32 1.10 -2.79 -2.75
CA GLY A 32 1.27 -1.93 -1.56
C GLY A 32 1.81 -0.54 -1.88
N MET A 33 1.56 -0.04 -3.10
CA MET A 33 2.00 1.30 -3.55
C MET A 33 1.03 2.41 -3.15
N ILE A 34 0.01 2.08 -2.36
CA ILE A 34 -1.00 3.01 -1.85
C ILE A 34 -1.05 2.83 -0.33
N SER A 35 -0.97 3.92 0.41
CA SER A 35 -0.99 3.93 1.88
C SER A 35 -1.99 4.96 2.42
N PRO A 36 -2.93 4.60 3.31
CA PRO A 36 -3.15 3.26 3.89
C PRO A 36 -3.54 2.20 2.83
N ARG A 37 -3.27 0.93 3.13
CA ARG A 37 -3.41 -0.17 2.15
C ARG A 37 -4.87 -0.31 1.70
N PRO A 38 -5.15 -0.30 0.38
CA PRO A 38 -6.45 -0.63 -0.15
C PRO A 38 -6.87 -2.05 0.21
N TYR A 39 -8.17 -2.29 0.29
CA TYR A 39 -8.72 -3.63 0.50
C TYR A 39 -9.78 -3.97 -0.54
N LYS A 40 -9.98 -5.27 -0.77
CA LYS A 40 -10.96 -5.78 -1.73
C LYS A 40 -12.29 -6.06 -1.02
N ALA A 41 -13.36 -5.41 -1.47
CA ALA A 41 -14.73 -5.62 -1.01
C ALA A 41 -15.56 -6.21 -2.16
N GLY A 42 -15.71 -7.54 -2.17
CA GLY A 42 -16.36 -8.27 -3.26
C GLY A 42 -15.59 -8.13 -4.59
N ARG A 43 -16.23 -7.54 -5.60
CA ARG A 43 -15.63 -7.33 -6.93
C ARG A 43 -14.89 -5.99 -7.07
N CYS A 44 -14.90 -5.15 -6.03
CA CYS A 44 -14.36 -3.80 -6.08
C CYS A 44 -13.21 -3.60 -5.10
N TRP A 45 -12.28 -2.70 -5.44
CA TRP A 45 -11.26 -2.20 -4.52
C TRP A 45 -11.75 -0.93 -3.82
N ARG A 46 -11.55 -0.88 -2.51
CA ARG A 46 -11.86 0.26 -1.66
C ARG A 46 -10.57 0.89 -1.16
N VAL A 47 -10.54 2.20 -1.18
CA VAL A 47 -9.41 3.02 -0.77
C VAL A 47 -9.92 4.08 0.21
N GLU A 48 -9.14 4.40 1.24
CA GLU A 48 -9.45 5.53 2.12
C GLU A 48 -9.27 6.86 1.39
N LEU A 49 -10.09 7.86 1.71
CA LEU A 49 -9.96 9.21 1.12
C LEU A 49 -8.59 9.84 1.37
N SER A 50 -8.00 9.59 2.54
CA SER A 50 -6.68 10.09 2.91
C SER A 50 -5.53 9.26 2.34
N ALA A 51 -5.80 8.19 1.59
CA ALA A 51 -4.74 7.37 1.04
C ALA A 51 -3.96 8.12 -0.03
N ARG A 52 -2.64 7.90 -0.05
CA ARG A 52 -1.70 8.50 -1.00
C ARG A 52 -0.98 7.41 -1.79
N PHE A 53 -0.61 7.74 -3.02
CA PHE A 53 0.29 6.94 -3.82
C PHE A 53 1.72 7.14 -3.29
N VAL A 54 2.33 6.06 -2.83
CA VAL A 54 3.68 6.07 -2.22
C VAL A 54 4.73 5.44 -3.13
N GLY A 55 4.33 4.95 -4.31
CA GLY A 55 5.24 4.33 -5.27
C GLY A 55 5.75 2.95 -4.83
N PHE A 56 6.89 2.53 -5.39
CA PHE A 56 7.53 1.28 -5.02
C PHE A 56 8.15 1.42 -3.62
N ILE A 57 7.51 0.78 -2.63
CA ILE A 57 8.15 0.53 -1.35
C ILE A 57 9.02 -0.71 -1.53
N GLU A 58 10.32 -0.53 -1.75
CA GLU A 58 11.24 -1.65 -1.64
C GLU A 58 11.19 -2.19 -0.21
N LYS A 59 10.91 -3.48 -0.07
CA LYS A 59 11.03 -4.12 1.23
C LYS A 59 12.52 -4.23 1.57
N PRO A 60 12.93 -3.92 2.81
CA PRO A 60 14.31 -4.18 3.22
C PRO A 60 14.60 -5.67 3.04
N ILE A 61 15.75 -5.98 2.45
CA ILE A 61 16.22 -7.35 2.29
C ILE A 61 16.69 -7.83 3.66
N ILE A 62 15.92 -8.73 4.28
CA ILE A 62 16.26 -9.34 5.56
C ILE A 62 17.03 -10.63 5.29
N LYS A 63 18.29 -10.69 5.71
CA LYS A 63 19.13 -11.88 5.63
C LYS A 63 19.07 -12.62 6.96
N LYS A 64 19.14 -13.96 6.91
CA LYS A 64 19.16 -14.82 8.12
C LYS A 64 20.36 -14.58 9.05
N ASN A 65 21.40 -13.91 8.56
CA ASN A 65 22.63 -13.62 9.30
C ASN A 65 22.76 -12.13 9.63
N ASP A 66 21.69 -11.34 9.49
CA ASP A 66 21.68 -9.95 9.94
C ASP A 66 21.75 -9.87 11.47
N ASP A 67 22.18 -8.72 11.98
CA ASP A 67 22.36 -8.52 13.42
C ASP A 67 21.07 -8.84 14.19
N PRO A 68 21.13 -9.63 15.29
CA PRO A 68 19.95 -9.97 16.09
C PRO A 68 19.17 -8.74 16.59
N ARG A 69 19.83 -7.60 16.81
CA ARG A 69 19.16 -6.33 17.14
C ARG A 69 18.37 -5.78 15.97
N LEU A 70 18.88 -5.88 14.75
CA LEU A 70 18.18 -5.44 13.54
C LEU A 70 16.94 -6.31 13.30
N MET A 71 17.06 -7.62 13.44
CA MET A 71 15.91 -8.55 13.38
C MET A 71 14.85 -8.18 14.42
N ARG A 72 15.28 -7.90 15.66
CA ARG A 72 14.36 -7.49 16.75
C ARG A 72 13.67 -6.15 16.48
N ILE A 73 14.36 -5.17 15.89
CA ILE A 73 13.75 -3.88 15.50
C ILE A 73 12.71 -4.10 14.39
N LEU A 74 13.00 -4.97 13.43
CA LEU A 74 12.09 -5.29 12.33
C LEU A 74 10.85 -6.09 12.77
N GLU A 75 10.94 -6.87 13.85
CA GLU A 75 9.83 -7.61 14.46
C GLU A 75 9.09 -6.81 15.56
N ASP A 76 9.12 -5.48 15.47
CA ASP A 76 8.45 -4.56 16.40
C ASP A 76 8.80 -4.81 17.88
N GLY A 77 10.03 -5.27 18.15
CA GLY A 77 10.55 -5.44 19.50
C GLY A 77 10.08 -6.70 20.23
N SER A 78 9.36 -7.61 19.56
CA SER A 78 8.90 -8.88 20.14
C SER A 78 10.08 -9.67 20.74
N PRO A 79 10.08 -9.97 22.04
CA PRO A 79 11.00 -10.95 22.60
C PRO A 79 10.49 -12.34 22.23
N THR A 80 11.22 -13.06 21.37
CA THR A 80 11.09 -14.51 21.26
C THR A 80 11.42 -15.19 22.58
#